data_AF-A0A935HV78-F1
#
_entry.id   AF-A0A935HV78-F1
#
_cell.length_a   1.000
_cell.length_b   1.000
_cell.length_c   1.000
_cell.angle_alpha   90.00
_cell.angle_beta   90.00
_cell.angle_gamma   90.00
#
_symmetry.space_group_name_H-M   'P 1'
#
loop_
_entity.id
_entity.type
_entity.pdbx_description
1 polymer ?
#
loop_
_entity_poly.entity_id
_entity_poly.type
_entity_poly.pdbx_seq_one_letter_code
_entity_poly.pdbx_strand_id
1 'polypeptide(L)'
;MKTFYIIVLILLINFGAKLSFSQVLFDENFNYPAGDSIGAHGWNWNTGTTNTILVTAPGLSYSGYPLSGIGNSCRLRNNGNDAYKGFTADSIGAIYFSFMVKVDSAKSAGDYFAALIPPTSTTLYTARFYAKDSLGGLAFGLSKSTGAGGIFYTGGNYTLGTTYVVVIKYIFNTGSTTDDVMNVYIFSAGCRLQSRYHLLLDRLPELPMKALLEELL
;
A
#
# COMPACT_ATOMS: atom_id res chain seq x y z
N MET A 1 -10.45 -39.06 -34.99
CA MET A 1 -9.47 -38.00 -35.36
C MET A 1 -9.85 -36.62 -34.81
N LYS A 2 -11.06 -36.10 -35.04
CA LYS A 2 -11.49 -34.77 -34.54
C LYS A 2 -11.34 -34.59 -33.02
N THR A 3 -11.64 -35.62 -32.23
CA THR A 3 -11.51 -35.61 -30.76
C THR A 3 -10.06 -35.53 -30.26
N PHE A 4 -9.09 -36.07 -31.02
CA PHE A 4 -7.67 -36.05 -30.64
C PHE A 4 -7.07 -34.65 -30.76
N TYR A 5 -7.43 -33.90 -31.82
CA TYR A 5 -6.98 -32.52 -32.00
C TYR A 5 -7.53 -31.57 -30.93
N ILE A 6 -8.76 -31.80 -30.45
CA ILE A 6 -9.36 -31.00 -29.38
C ILE A 6 -8.60 -31.21 -28.05
N ILE A 7 -8.22 -32.44 -27.73
CA ILE A 7 -7.45 -32.73 -26.50
C ILE A 7 -6.05 -32.11 -26.55
N VAL A 8 -5.36 -32.21 -27.70
CA VAL A 8 -4.04 -31.58 -27.91
C VAL A 8 -4.14 -30.04 -27.82
N LEU A 9 -5.19 -29.44 -28.38
CA LEU A 9 -5.43 -28.00 -28.29
C LEU A 9 -5.69 -27.54 -26.84
N ILE A 10 -6.48 -28.28 -26.06
CA ILE A 10 -6.74 -27.99 -24.64
C ILE A 10 -5.45 -28.10 -23.82
N LEU A 11 -4.60 -29.11 -24.08
CA LEU A 11 -3.32 -29.26 -23.39
C LEU A 11 -2.34 -28.12 -23.72
N LEU A 12 -2.29 -27.65 -24.98
CA LEU A 12 -1.45 -26.51 -25.38
C LEU A 12 -1.91 -25.17 -24.77
N ILE A 13 -3.23 -24.97 -24.60
CA ILE A 13 -3.78 -23.77 -23.93
C ILE A 13 -3.40 -23.74 -22.44
N ASN A 14 -3.39 -24.91 -21.78
CA ASN A 14 -2.98 -25.00 -20.37
C ASN A 14 -1.45 -24.88 -20.17
N PHE A 15 -0.64 -25.30 -21.15
CA PHE A 15 0.83 -25.20 -21.07
C PHE A 15 1.38 -23.79 -21.36
N GLY A 16 0.60 -22.93 -22.04
CA GLY A 16 0.97 -21.55 -22.35
C GLY A 16 0.51 -20.49 -21.33
N ALA A 17 -0.42 -20.84 -20.44
CA ALA A 17 -0.90 -19.92 -19.42
C ALA A 17 0.06 -19.89 -18.22
N LYS A 18 0.96 -18.90 -18.18
CA LYS A 18 1.65 -18.57 -16.92
C LYS A 18 0.59 -18.05 -15.94
N LEU A 19 0.17 -18.90 -15.01
CA LEU A 19 -0.59 -18.46 -13.84
C LEU A 19 0.37 -17.63 -12.98
N SER A 20 0.25 -16.31 -13.04
CA SER A 20 0.91 -15.41 -12.11
C SER A 20 0.01 -15.24 -10.90
N PHE A 21 0.45 -15.73 -9.75
CA PHE A 21 -0.20 -15.45 -8.47
C PHE A 21 0.61 -14.36 -7.77
N SER A 22 -0.03 -13.25 -7.43
CA SER A 22 0.55 -12.29 -6.48
C SER A 22 0.94 -13.02 -5.19
N GLN A 23 2.20 -12.94 -4.81
CA GLN A 23 2.72 -13.48 -3.55
C GLN A 23 2.62 -12.40 -2.46
N VAL A 24 2.22 -12.81 -1.25
CA VAL A 24 2.35 -11.94 -0.07
C VAL A 24 3.81 -11.95 0.35
N LEU A 25 4.50 -10.83 0.19
CA LEU A 25 5.90 -10.68 0.60
C LEU A 25 6.04 -10.34 2.09
N PHE A 26 5.04 -9.63 2.64
CA PHE A 26 5.03 -9.16 4.01
C PHE A 26 3.59 -8.92 4.49
N ASP A 27 3.30 -9.33 5.72
CA ASP A 27 2.07 -9.01 6.44
C ASP A 27 2.39 -8.57 7.87
N GLU A 28 1.71 -7.53 8.35
CA GLU A 28 1.84 -7.05 9.72
C GLU A 28 0.49 -6.50 10.17
N ASN A 29 -0.15 -7.23 11.09
CA ASN A 29 -1.42 -6.85 11.71
C ASN A 29 -1.23 -6.28 13.13
N PHE A 30 0.02 -6.12 13.56
CA PHE A 30 0.39 -5.71 14.92
C PHE A 30 -0.33 -6.54 15.99
N ASN A 31 -0.47 -7.85 15.77
CA ASN A 31 -1.17 -8.76 16.67
C ASN A 31 -0.33 -9.10 17.91
N TYR A 32 -0.02 -8.06 18.67
CA TYR A 32 0.80 -8.07 19.88
C TYR A 32 0.04 -7.36 21.01
N PRO A 33 0.44 -7.55 22.28
CA PRO A 33 -0.13 -6.80 23.40
C PRO A 33 -0.06 -5.28 23.20
N ALA A 34 -1.13 -4.58 23.55
CA ALA A 34 -1.14 -3.11 23.51
C ALA A 34 -0.15 -2.53 24.53
N GLY A 35 0.56 -1.48 24.13
CA GLY A 35 1.64 -0.86 24.91
C GLY A 35 3.03 -1.42 24.60
N ASP A 36 3.13 -2.57 23.95
CA ASP A 36 4.42 -3.12 23.53
C ASP A 36 5.10 -2.21 22.51
N SER A 37 6.43 -2.13 22.60
CA SER A 37 7.27 -1.54 21.56
C SER A 37 7.30 -2.45 20.34
N ILE A 38 7.08 -1.91 19.13
CA ILE A 38 7.19 -2.72 17.90
C ILE A 38 8.61 -3.28 17.70
N GLY A 39 9.61 -2.68 18.34
CA GLY A 39 10.99 -3.18 18.32
C GLY A 39 11.18 -4.52 19.03
N ALA A 40 10.32 -4.83 20.02
CA ALA A 40 10.27 -6.16 20.63
C ALA A 40 9.72 -7.23 19.67
N HIS A 41 9.12 -6.79 18.55
CA HIS A 41 8.41 -7.63 17.58
C HIS A 41 9.09 -7.59 16.18
N GLY A 42 10.41 -7.45 16.19
CA GLY A 42 11.27 -7.59 15.00
C GLY A 42 11.40 -6.34 14.12
N TRP A 43 10.86 -5.20 14.55
CA TRP A 43 11.14 -3.91 13.91
C TRP A 43 12.50 -3.36 14.38
N ASN A 44 13.28 -2.82 13.46
CA ASN A 44 14.56 -2.19 13.75
C ASN A 44 14.40 -0.67 13.75
N TRP A 45 15.04 0.00 14.71
CA TRP A 45 15.06 1.46 14.77
C TRP A 45 16.07 2.01 13.77
N ASN A 46 15.62 2.96 12.95
CA ASN A 46 16.49 3.65 12.00
C ASN A 46 17.02 4.96 12.57
N THR A 47 16.19 5.68 13.33
CA THR A 47 16.55 6.98 13.92
C THR A 47 16.09 7.06 15.37
N GLY A 48 17.02 7.17 16.31
CA GLY A 48 16.72 7.48 17.72
C GLY A 48 15.77 6.52 18.46
N THR A 49 15.34 6.91 19.66
CA THR A 49 14.37 6.18 20.51
C THR A 49 13.25 7.06 21.08
N THR A 50 13.25 8.37 20.78
CA THR A 50 12.24 9.34 21.24
C THR A 50 10.87 9.05 20.66
N ASN A 51 9.81 9.12 21.47
CA ASN A 51 8.45 8.77 21.02
C ASN A 51 8.41 7.40 20.32
N THR A 52 8.94 6.38 21.01
CA THR A 52 8.94 4.98 20.54
C THR A 52 7.56 4.58 19.99
N ILE A 53 7.56 3.89 18.85
CA ILE A 53 6.34 3.40 18.22
C ILE A 53 5.81 2.21 19.04
N LEU A 54 4.61 2.38 19.58
CA LEU A 54 3.96 1.37 20.42
C LEU A 54 2.71 0.80 19.73
N VAL A 55 2.44 -0.46 20.02
CA VAL A 55 1.20 -1.14 19.66
C VAL A 55 0.04 -0.50 20.42
N THR A 56 -1.04 -0.19 19.71
CA THR A 56 -2.21 0.53 20.23
C THR A 56 -3.48 -0.23 19.87
N ALA A 57 -4.29 -0.53 20.88
CA ALA A 57 -5.60 -1.16 20.73
C ALA A 57 -6.73 -0.12 20.77
N PRO A 58 -7.87 -0.38 20.10
CA PRO A 58 -8.06 -1.47 19.13
C PRO A 58 -7.34 -1.19 17.81
N GLY A 59 -7.29 -2.19 16.92
CA GLY A 59 -6.90 -2.00 15.53
C GLY A 59 -7.84 -1.06 14.77
N LEU A 60 -7.38 -0.59 13.61
CA LEU A 60 -8.19 0.25 12.74
C LEU A 60 -9.32 -0.57 12.10
N SER A 61 -10.45 0.08 11.87
CA SER A 61 -11.61 -0.51 11.22
C SER A 61 -12.02 0.31 10.00
N TYR A 62 -12.39 -0.40 8.95
CA TYR A 62 -12.84 0.13 7.67
C TYR A 62 -13.94 -0.76 7.08
N SER A 63 -15.14 -0.21 6.96
CA SER A 63 -16.29 -0.98 6.47
C SER A 63 -16.11 -1.47 5.04
N GLY A 64 -16.40 -2.76 4.82
CA GLY A 64 -16.29 -3.40 3.52
C GLY A 64 -14.88 -3.88 3.14
N TYR A 65 -13.83 -3.53 3.91
CA TYR A 65 -12.49 -4.04 3.65
C TYR A 65 -12.27 -5.41 4.33
N PRO A 66 -11.94 -6.49 3.59
CA PRO A 66 -11.82 -7.84 4.15
C PRO A 66 -10.74 -7.99 5.23
N LEU A 67 -9.70 -7.15 5.22
CA LEU A 67 -8.62 -7.17 6.21
C LEU A 67 -8.80 -6.09 7.29
N SER A 68 -10.04 -5.66 7.55
CA SER A 68 -10.40 -4.69 8.58
C SER A 68 -10.60 -5.37 9.94
N GLY A 69 -10.28 -4.66 11.04
CA GLY A 69 -10.60 -5.12 12.40
C GLY A 69 -9.79 -6.32 12.85
N ILE A 70 -8.65 -6.59 12.20
CA ILE A 70 -7.71 -7.65 12.54
C ILE A 70 -6.58 -7.04 13.37
N GLY A 71 -6.23 -7.70 14.47
CA GLY A 71 -5.10 -7.30 15.33
C GLY A 71 -5.26 -5.90 15.94
N ASN A 72 -4.14 -5.21 16.10
CA ASN A 72 -4.06 -3.86 16.66
C ASN A 72 -3.54 -2.87 15.60
N SER A 73 -3.17 -1.68 16.04
CA SER A 73 -2.47 -0.67 15.22
C SER A 73 -1.15 -0.31 15.88
N CYS A 74 -0.32 0.49 15.21
CA CYS A 74 0.77 1.20 15.85
C CYS A 74 0.53 2.71 15.83
N ARG A 75 0.93 3.41 16.88
CA ARG A 75 0.74 4.86 16.98
C ARG A 75 2.02 5.62 16.66
N LEU A 76 1.94 6.46 15.62
CA LEU A 76 2.97 7.45 15.30
C LEU A 76 2.67 8.77 16.01
N ARG A 77 3.73 9.47 16.46
CA ARG A 77 3.65 10.77 17.14
C ARG A 77 4.64 11.75 16.50
N ASN A 78 4.40 13.05 16.67
CA ASN A 78 5.35 14.07 16.25
C ASN A 78 6.69 13.90 16.97
N ASN A 79 7.80 14.25 16.30
CA ASN A 79 9.16 13.98 16.77
C ASN A 79 9.36 12.50 17.12
N GLY A 80 8.78 11.62 16.30
CA GLY A 80 8.91 10.17 16.38
C GLY A 80 10.19 9.66 15.74
N ASN A 81 10.38 8.35 15.85
CA ASN A 81 11.46 7.62 15.20
C ASN A 81 10.95 6.93 13.95
N ASP A 82 11.87 6.66 13.04
CA ASP A 82 11.64 5.77 11.92
C ASP A 82 11.99 4.33 12.34
N ALA A 83 11.14 3.38 11.97
CA ALA A 83 11.40 1.96 12.15
C ALA A 83 11.16 1.20 10.84
N TYR A 84 11.91 0.12 10.63
CA TYR A 84 11.77 -0.72 9.45
C TYR A 84 11.77 -2.20 9.84
N LYS A 85 11.07 -3.01 9.05
CA LYS A 85 11.08 -4.45 9.13
C LYS A 85 11.31 -5.01 7.73
N GLY A 86 12.34 -5.84 7.62
CA GLY A 86 12.73 -6.42 6.34
C GLY A 86 11.76 -7.52 5.92
N PHE A 87 11.65 -7.71 4.60
CA PHE A 87 10.99 -8.83 3.96
C PHE A 87 11.81 -9.26 2.74
N THR A 88 11.50 -10.40 2.14
CA THR A 88 12.19 -10.86 0.93
C THR A 88 11.91 -9.88 -0.20
N ALA A 89 12.94 -9.14 -0.61
CA ALA A 89 12.82 -8.17 -1.67
C ALA A 89 12.44 -8.85 -3.00
N ASP A 90 11.54 -8.20 -3.71
CA ASP A 90 11.20 -8.49 -5.10
C ASP A 90 11.35 -7.17 -5.88
N SER A 91 11.50 -7.26 -7.19
CA SER A 91 11.49 -6.13 -8.12
C SER A 91 10.93 -6.52 -9.49
N ILE A 92 10.37 -7.73 -9.62
CA ILE A 92 9.80 -8.22 -10.86
C ILE A 92 8.35 -7.74 -10.97
N GLY A 93 8.05 -6.99 -12.02
CA GLY A 93 6.71 -6.47 -12.27
C GLY A 93 6.34 -5.33 -11.31
N ALA A 94 5.09 -5.32 -10.85
CA ALA A 94 4.59 -4.30 -9.94
C ALA A 94 4.51 -4.83 -8.51
N ILE A 95 5.07 -4.08 -7.55
CA ILE A 95 4.91 -4.34 -6.13
C ILE A 95 3.75 -3.49 -5.61
N TYR A 96 2.91 -4.12 -4.80
CA TYR A 96 1.83 -3.45 -4.10
C TYR A 96 2.10 -3.51 -2.60
N PHE A 97 1.96 -2.39 -1.91
CA PHE A 97 1.84 -2.38 -0.46
C PHE A 97 0.64 -1.56 -0.04
N SER A 98 -0.03 -2.02 1.02
CA SER A 98 -1.29 -1.45 1.45
C SER A 98 -1.39 -1.43 2.96
N PHE A 99 -2.06 -0.42 3.49
CA PHE A 99 -2.26 -0.25 4.93
C PHE A 99 -3.52 0.57 5.20
N MET A 100 -4.09 0.38 6.39
CA MET A 100 -5.08 1.30 6.94
C MET A 100 -4.36 2.46 7.64
N VAL A 101 -4.87 3.68 7.47
CA VAL A 101 -4.33 4.86 8.15
C VAL A 101 -5.47 5.70 8.71
N LYS A 102 -5.27 6.21 9.93
CA LYS A 102 -6.11 7.23 10.55
C LYS A 102 -5.21 8.36 11.03
N VAL A 103 -5.41 9.55 10.45
CA VAL A 103 -4.58 10.73 10.75
C VAL A 103 -5.34 11.63 11.70
N ASP A 104 -4.83 11.80 12.93
CA ASP A 104 -5.46 12.70 13.91
C ASP A 104 -4.99 14.16 13.73
N SER A 105 -3.76 14.36 13.27
CA SER A 105 -3.20 15.66 12.90
C SER A 105 -2.03 15.50 11.93
N ALA A 106 -1.74 16.55 11.16
CA ALA A 106 -0.60 16.65 10.25
C ALA A 106 -0.10 18.10 10.18
N LYS A 107 1.15 18.30 9.80
CA LYS A 107 1.75 19.63 9.57
C LYS A 107 1.35 20.16 8.20
N SER A 108 1.28 21.48 8.06
CA SER A 108 1.05 22.15 6.78
C SER A 108 2.20 21.96 5.78
N ALA A 109 3.42 21.71 6.27
CA ALA A 109 4.58 21.34 5.45
C ALA A 109 4.56 19.87 4.99
N GLY A 110 3.69 19.04 5.60
CA GLY A 110 3.60 17.60 5.37
C GLY A 110 4.50 16.78 6.31
N ASP A 111 3.98 15.62 6.69
CA ASP A 111 4.65 14.59 7.49
C ASP A 111 4.71 13.30 6.66
N TYR A 112 5.92 12.79 6.43
CA TYR A 112 6.09 11.45 5.87
C TYR A 112 5.95 10.42 6.99
N PHE A 113 5.36 9.25 6.70
CA PHE A 113 5.13 8.24 7.74
C PHE A 113 5.17 6.78 7.27
N ALA A 114 5.21 6.54 5.96
CA ALA A 114 5.39 5.20 5.39
C ALA A 114 6.28 5.28 4.15
N ALA A 115 7.13 4.28 3.94
CA ALA A 115 8.04 4.21 2.81
C ALA A 115 8.51 2.77 2.60
N LEU A 116 9.07 2.50 1.43
CA LEU A 116 9.92 1.35 1.17
C LEU A 116 11.39 1.77 1.24
N ILE A 117 12.27 0.83 1.57
CA ILE A 117 13.72 1.04 1.56
C ILE A 117 14.35 -0.17 0.87
N PRO A 118 15.33 0.02 -0.04
CA PRO A 118 16.10 -1.08 -0.58
C PRO A 118 16.79 -1.88 0.54
N PRO A 119 16.92 -3.21 0.43
CA PRO A 119 17.55 -4.03 1.46
C PRO A 119 19.03 -3.67 1.72
N THR A 120 19.64 -2.93 0.80
CA THR A 120 21.02 -2.46 0.87
C THR A 120 21.16 -1.04 1.44
N SER A 121 20.08 -0.45 1.96
CA SER A 121 20.08 0.93 2.46
C SER A 121 19.27 1.08 3.75
N THR A 122 19.61 2.10 4.52
CA THR A 122 18.83 2.59 5.66
C THR A 122 18.38 4.04 5.46
N THR A 123 18.68 4.68 4.33
CA THR A 123 18.41 6.11 4.12
C THR A 123 17.74 6.42 2.78
N LEU A 124 17.80 5.51 1.82
CA LEU A 124 17.22 5.67 0.48
C LEU A 124 15.74 5.28 0.46
N TYR A 125 14.93 6.04 1.18
CA TYR A 125 13.47 5.86 1.20
C TYR A 125 12.86 6.13 -0.18
N THR A 126 12.07 5.19 -0.67
CA THR A 126 11.23 5.30 -1.87
C THR A 126 9.76 5.09 -1.54
N ALA A 127 8.86 5.41 -2.48
CA ALA A 127 7.41 5.34 -2.28
C ALA A 127 6.96 6.02 -0.97
N ARG A 128 7.56 7.17 -0.67
CA ARG A 128 7.35 7.88 0.58
C ARG A 128 5.95 8.46 0.58
N PHE A 129 5.13 8.04 1.53
CA PHE A 129 3.76 8.48 1.68
C PHE A 129 3.64 9.50 2.81
N TYR A 130 2.87 10.55 2.52
CA TYR A 130 2.76 11.76 3.31
C TYR A 130 1.32 12.06 3.68
N ALA A 131 1.15 12.72 4.83
CA ALA A 131 -0.07 13.41 5.22
C ALA A 131 0.27 14.88 5.45
N LYS A 132 -0.63 15.79 5.07
CA LYS A 132 -0.45 17.22 5.23
C LYS A 132 -1.77 17.86 5.65
N ASP A 133 -1.70 18.81 6.58
CA ASP A 133 -2.81 19.73 6.82
C ASP A 133 -2.97 20.68 5.63
N SER A 134 -4.18 20.71 5.10
CA SER A 134 -4.57 21.50 3.94
C SER A 134 -5.74 22.39 4.34
N LEU A 135 -5.46 23.39 5.16
CA LEU A 135 -6.42 24.39 5.63
C LEU A 135 -7.58 23.74 6.43
N GLY A 136 -7.26 22.81 7.32
CA GLY A 136 -8.24 22.05 8.10
C GLY A 136 -8.78 20.80 7.41
N GLY A 137 -8.50 20.63 6.11
CA GLY A 137 -8.64 19.35 5.40
C GLY A 137 -7.35 18.53 5.47
N LEU A 138 -7.44 17.24 5.15
CA LEU A 138 -6.29 16.34 5.04
C LEU A 138 -5.94 16.13 3.57
N ALA A 139 -4.67 16.33 3.21
CA ALA A 139 -4.11 15.93 1.93
C ALA A 139 -3.13 14.79 2.12
N PHE A 140 -3.28 13.72 1.34
CA PHE A 140 -2.25 12.69 1.20
C PHE A 140 -1.31 13.01 0.05
N GLY A 141 -0.05 12.61 0.17
CA GLY A 141 0.95 12.82 -0.88
C GLY A 141 1.90 11.65 -1.06
N LEU A 142 2.52 11.58 -2.23
CA LEU A 142 3.48 10.54 -2.60
C LEU A 142 4.74 11.19 -3.21
N SER A 143 5.90 10.66 -2.84
CA SER A 143 7.19 11.03 -3.45
C SER A 143 8.02 9.79 -3.75
N LYS A 144 8.83 9.88 -4.81
CA LYS A 144 9.82 8.85 -5.15
C LYS A 144 11.00 8.86 -4.20
N SER A 145 11.42 10.02 -3.70
CA SER A 145 12.61 10.13 -2.86
C SER A 145 12.58 11.33 -1.92
N THR A 146 13.64 11.48 -1.14
CA THR A 146 13.89 12.61 -0.22
C THR A 146 14.15 13.95 -0.92
N GLY A 147 14.53 13.99 -2.20
CA GLY A 147 14.98 15.24 -2.83
C GLY A 147 14.77 15.38 -4.35
N ALA A 148 14.38 14.33 -5.07
CA ALA A 148 14.18 14.41 -6.52
C ALA A 148 12.69 14.18 -6.89
N GLY A 149 12.12 15.12 -7.66
CA GLY A 149 10.77 15.02 -8.24
C GLY A 149 9.65 15.72 -7.46
N GLY A 150 9.90 16.14 -6.21
CA GLY A 150 8.89 16.79 -5.35
C GLY A 150 7.89 15.81 -4.71
N ILE A 151 6.99 16.34 -3.88
CA ILE A 151 5.89 15.57 -3.27
C ILE A 151 4.60 15.95 -3.99
N PHE A 152 3.89 14.95 -4.51
CA PHE A 152 2.63 15.16 -5.20
C PHE A 152 1.48 14.93 -4.22
N TYR A 153 0.78 16.01 -3.86
CA TYR A 153 -0.35 15.97 -2.94
C TYR A 153 -1.70 15.94 -3.66
N THR A 154 -2.66 15.29 -3.03
CA THR A 154 -4.09 15.42 -3.31
C THR A 154 -4.61 16.80 -2.89
N GLY A 155 -5.84 17.15 -3.31
CA GLY A 155 -6.43 18.47 -3.10
C GLY A 155 -6.89 18.83 -1.67
N GLY A 156 -6.57 18.02 -0.64
CA GLY A 156 -6.98 18.32 0.74
C GLY A 156 -8.40 17.88 1.13
N ASN A 157 -9.02 16.99 0.34
CA ASN A 157 -10.43 16.62 0.48
C ASN A 157 -10.69 15.46 1.45
N TYR A 158 -9.69 15.06 2.24
CA TYR A 158 -9.83 14.02 3.26
C TYR A 158 -10.11 14.63 4.64
N THR A 159 -10.59 13.81 5.57
CA THR A 159 -11.00 14.24 6.90
C THR A 159 -10.10 13.61 7.95
N LEU A 160 -9.58 14.42 8.88
CA LEU A 160 -8.86 13.94 10.05
C LEU A 160 -9.75 13.00 10.89
N GLY A 161 -9.14 12.06 11.60
CA GLY A 161 -9.85 11.09 12.44
C GLY A 161 -10.60 9.99 11.69
N THR A 162 -10.59 10.02 10.34
CA THR A 162 -11.20 8.99 9.49
C THR A 162 -10.17 7.94 9.09
N THR A 163 -10.58 6.67 9.10
CA THR A 163 -9.75 5.56 8.60
C THR A 163 -9.86 5.46 7.09
N TYR A 164 -8.72 5.41 6.40
CA TYR A 164 -8.60 5.18 4.97
C TYR A 164 -7.83 3.89 4.71
N VAL A 165 -8.15 3.20 3.60
CA VAL A 165 -7.28 2.16 3.04
C VAL A 165 -6.44 2.81 1.95
N VAL A 166 -5.13 2.64 2.02
CA VAL A 166 -4.17 3.12 1.02
C VAL A 166 -3.55 1.92 0.33
N VAL A 167 -3.48 1.96 -0.99
CA VAL A 167 -2.76 0.98 -1.82
C VAL A 167 -1.79 1.74 -2.71
N ILE A 168 -0.50 1.40 -2.62
CA ILE A 168 0.54 1.99 -3.46
C ILE A 168 1.08 0.89 -4.38
N LYS A 169 1.04 1.16 -5.69
CA LYS A 169 1.65 0.34 -6.75
C LYS A 169 2.99 0.97 -7.13
N TYR A 170 4.07 0.19 -7.08
CA TYR A 170 5.41 0.59 -7.50
C TYR A 170 5.87 -0.30 -8.65
N ILE A 171 6.23 0.30 -9.78
CA ILE A 171 6.74 -0.39 -10.97
C ILE A 171 8.22 -0.04 -11.12
N PHE A 172 9.08 -1.05 -11.02
CA PHE A 172 10.50 -0.92 -11.26
C PHE A 172 10.76 -1.01 -12.76
N ASN A 173 11.20 0.09 -13.36
CA ASN A 173 11.56 0.09 -14.77
C ASN A 173 13.00 -0.40 -14.93
N THR A 174 13.23 -1.29 -15.89
CA THR A 174 14.54 -1.94 -16.07
C THR A 174 15.54 -1.09 -16.87
N GLY A 175 15.09 0.02 -17.47
CA GLY A 175 15.90 0.88 -18.34
C GLY A 175 16.62 2.02 -17.62
N SER A 176 16.15 2.44 -16.45
CA SER A 176 16.75 3.48 -15.62
C SER A 176 16.29 3.33 -14.17
N THR A 177 16.97 3.96 -13.22
CA THR A 177 16.52 4.08 -11.83
C THR A 177 15.67 5.33 -11.60
N THR A 178 15.56 6.20 -12.60
CA THR A 178 14.86 7.50 -12.49
C THR A 178 13.44 7.47 -13.04
N ASP A 179 13.08 6.47 -13.84
CA ASP A 179 11.81 6.40 -14.57
C ASP A 179 10.76 5.47 -13.93
N ASP A 180 11.03 4.84 -12.79
CA ASP A 180 10.02 4.07 -12.04
C ASP A 180 8.69 4.83 -11.90
N VAL A 181 7.59 4.08 -12.02
CA VAL A 181 6.23 4.63 -11.95
C VAL A 181 5.57 4.21 -10.65
N MET A 182 4.95 5.17 -9.96
CA MET A 182 4.14 4.89 -8.79
C MET A 182 2.72 5.42 -8.95
N ASN A 183 1.77 4.64 -8.47
CA ASN A 183 0.37 5.03 -8.36
C ASN A 183 -0.11 4.81 -6.93
N VAL A 184 -0.97 5.70 -6.43
CA VAL A 184 -1.60 5.56 -5.13
C VAL A 184 -3.11 5.62 -5.26
N TYR A 185 -3.78 4.70 -4.58
CA TYR A 185 -5.23 4.60 -4.51
C TYR A 185 -5.63 4.73 -3.04
N ILE A 186 -6.52 5.69 -2.74
CA ILE A 186 -6.96 6.00 -1.38
C ILE A 186 -8.47 5.85 -1.33
N PHE A 187 -8.95 4.95 -0.49
CA PHE A 187 -10.36 4.60 -0.40
C PHE A 187 -11.01 5.24 0.82
N SER A 188 -12.05 6.05 0.61
CA SER A 188 -12.80 6.77 1.66
C SER A 188 -14.09 6.08 2.11
N ALA A 189 -14.64 5.18 1.31
CA ALA A 189 -15.71 4.27 1.71
C ALA A 189 -15.70 2.99 0.85
N GLY A 190 -16.10 1.86 1.44
CA GLY A 190 -16.52 0.66 0.72
C GLY A 190 -15.50 0.13 -0.28
N CYS A 191 -14.47 -0.58 0.19
CA CYS A 191 -13.65 -1.39 -0.69
C CYS A 191 -14.40 -2.71 -0.93
N ARG A 192 -15.39 -2.75 -1.83
CA ARG A 192 -15.96 -4.04 -2.27
C ARG A 192 -14.90 -4.78 -3.08
N LEU A 193 -13.93 -5.39 -2.40
CA LEU A 193 -13.18 -6.52 -2.97
C LEU A 193 -14.22 -7.64 -3.08
N GLN A 194 -14.91 -7.71 -4.22
CA GLN A 194 -15.79 -8.85 -4.49
C GLN A 194 -14.95 -10.11 -4.32
N SER A 195 -15.42 -11.00 -3.45
CA SER A 195 -14.71 -12.14 -2.88
C SER A 195 -14.37 -13.27 -3.86
N ARG A 196 -14.23 -13.00 -5.16
CA ARG A 196 -13.90 -14.01 -6.18
C ARG A 196 -12.91 -13.61 -7.26
N TYR A 197 -12.19 -12.49 -7.15
CA TYR A 197 -11.05 -12.23 -8.03
C TYR A 197 -9.88 -11.64 -7.25
N HIS A 198 -8.90 -12.49 -7.04
CA HIS A 198 -7.50 -12.15 -6.79
C HIS A 198 -7.11 -10.92 -7.62
N LEU A 199 -6.47 -9.93 -6.99
CA LEU A 199 -6.03 -8.64 -7.58
C LEU A 199 -5.80 -8.73 -9.11
N LEU A 200 -6.80 -8.33 -9.91
CA LEU A 200 -6.66 -8.11 -11.35
C LEU A 200 -6.65 -6.60 -11.60
N LEU A 201 -5.63 -5.92 -11.05
CA LEU A 201 -5.32 -4.53 -11.40
C LEU A 201 -4.49 -4.41 -12.70
N ASP A 202 -4.13 -5.54 -13.33
CA ASP A 202 -3.34 -5.58 -14.56
C ASP A 202 -4.17 -5.84 -15.82
N ARG A 203 -5.52 -5.74 -15.74
CA ARG A 203 -6.42 -5.93 -16.90
C ARG A 203 -7.53 -4.88 -17.07
N LEU A 204 -7.24 -3.63 -16.74
CA LEU A 204 -8.03 -2.52 -17.25
C LEU A 204 -7.27 -1.90 -18.44
N PRO A 205 -7.56 -2.28 -19.70
CA PRO A 205 -7.26 -1.37 -20.80
C PRO A 205 -8.11 -0.12 -20.61
N GLU A 206 -7.51 1.04 -20.85
CA GLU A 206 -8.17 2.34 -20.83
C GLU A 206 -9.45 2.30 -21.68
N LEU A 207 -10.61 2.14 -21.03
CA LEU A 207 -11.91 2.29 -21.67
C LEU A 207 -12.58 3.52 -21.07
N PRO A 208 -13.14 4.42 -21.90
CA PRO A 208 -13.73 5.66 -21.45
C PRO A 208 -14.91 5.34 -20.54
N MET A 209 -14.89 5.95 -19.36
CA MET A 209 -15.84 5.83 -18.26
C MET A 209 -17.25 6.34 -18.65
N LYS A 210 -17.94 5.63 -19.55
CA LYS A 210 -19.31 5.95 -19.95
C LYS A 210 -20.21 4.77 -20.32
N ALA A 211 -19.78 3.51 -20.14
CA ALA A 211 -20.52 2.34 -20.61
C ALA A 211 -20.77 1.24 -19.54
N LEU A 212 -20.85 1.59 -18.25
CA LEU A 212 -21.12 0.61 -17.19
C LEU A 212 -22.29 1.04 -16.30
N LEU A 213 -23.43 1.33 -16.94
CA LEU A 213 -24.67 1.73 -16.26
C LEU A 213 -25.97 1.13 -16.88
N GLU A 214 -25.91 0.01 -17.60
CA GLU A 214 -27.12 -0.61 -18.17
C GLU A 214 -27.26 -2.14 -18.04
N GLU A 215 -26.61 -2.82 -17.08
CA GLU A 215 -26.96 -4.22 -16.80
C GLU A 215 -27.14 -4.50 -15.30
N LEU A 216 -28.20 -3.92 -14.73
CA LEU A 216 -28.81 -4.38 -13.48
C LEU A 216 -30.34 -4.18 -13.48
N LEU A 217 -30.98 -4.53 -14.61
CA LEU A 217 -32.34 -5.07 -14.67
C LEU A 217 -32.30 -6.44 -15.36
#